data_AF-A0A3N5MFT0-F1
#
_entry.id   AF-A0A3N5MFT0-F1
#
_cell.length_a   1.000
_cell.length_b   1.000
_cell.length_c   1.000
_cell.angle_alpha   90.00
_cell.angle_beta   90.00
_cell.angle_gamma   90.00
#
_symmetry.space_group_name_H-M   'P 1'
#
loop_
_entity.id
_entity.type
_entity.pdbx_description
1 polymer ?
#
loop_
_entity_poly.entity_id
_entity_poly.type
_entity_poly.pdbx_seq_one_letter_code
_entity_poly.pdbx_strand_id
1 'polypeptide(L)'
;YVIKTNAMMVACGGAVNVFRPRSTGEGMGRCWYPVWNAGSTYTMCQEVGAEMTMMENRFVPARFKDGYGPVGAWFLLFKAKATNTLGENYMATNADMLKSYPPYGLAKVPASCLRNHLMLREMREGRGPIYMDTPTALAALSATMTPKEVKHLLAEAWEDFLDMSVGQAGLWAGMNIEPEKVGSEIMPTEPYLLGSHSGCCGIWVAGPNEDWVPESYKVMYKGKNYKGMTTVNGLFTAGDGTGASGHKFSSGSHAEGRQVAKSMVRFVRDNADYKPTLKESPKELADIVYKPVKTFMEHYQKSTAADVNPNYIKPAGFQRRLMKITDEYGAGIATSYVTSGAMLKKAFELLGMLREDSEKMAAGDLHELLRAWENYHRLGTVESHLRHIQFREESRYPGFYYRADFDLVDEKNWKCFVNSKFDPEKKEWSVFKKDYIQIIPD
;
A
#
# COMPACT_ATOMS: atom_id res chain seq x y z
N TYR A 1 -21.37 5.65 -16.30
CA TYR A 1 -20.81 6.66 -17.24
C TYR A 1 -19.95 5.97 -18.27
N VAL A 2 -19.89 6.47 -19.50
CA VAL A 2 -18.91 6.06 -20.52
C VAL A 2 -18.11 7.30 -20.90
N ILE A 3 -16.81 7.29 -20.66
CA ILE A 3 -15.93 8.45 -20.86
C ILE A 3 -14.96 8.13 -22.00
N LYS A 4 -15.00 8.92 -23.07
CA LYS A 4 -14.05 8.84 -24.19
C LYS A 4 -13.08 9.99 -24.09
N THR A 5 -11.78 9.71 -24.07
CA THR A 5 -10.73 10.72 -23.96
C THR A 5 -9.49 10.33 -24.75
N ASN A 6 -8.73 11.33 -25.19
CA ASN A 6 -7.46 11.17 -25.89
C ASN A 6 -6.32 10.82 -24.90
N ALA A 7 -6.35 11.41 -23.70
CA ALA A 7 -5.45 11.08 -22.60
C ALA A 7 -6.23 10.96 -21.28
N MET A 8 -5.81 10.04 -20.41
CA MET A 8 -6.41 9.81 -19.10
C MET A 8 -5.33 9.72 -18.04
N MET A 9 -5.57 10.31 -16.87
CA MET A 9 -4.78 10.04 -15.67
C MET A 9 -5.62 9.20 -14.70
N VAL A 10 -5.06 8.08 -14.24
CA VAL A 10 -5.63 7.28 -13.16
C VAL A 10 -4.82 7.54 -11.90
N ALA A 11 -5.40 8.23 -10.94
CA ALA A 11 -4.74 8.60 -9.68
C ALA A 11 -5.72 8.42 -8.50
N CYS A 12 -6.16 7.18 -8.29
CA CYS A 12 -7.22 6.80 -7.33
C CYS A 12 -6.65 6.31 -5.98
N GLY A 13 -5.43 6.71 -5.61
CA GLY A 13 -4.73 6.25 -4.41
C GLY A 13 -4.20 4.82 -4.49
N GLY A 14 -3.63 4.33 -3.38
CA GLY A 14 -3.12 2.98 -3.21
C GLY A 14 -4.19 1.92 -2.91
N ALA A 15 -3.83 0.90 -2.12
CA ALA A 15 -4.71 -0.18 -1.69
C ALA A 15 -4.54 -0.53 -0.20
N VAL A 16 -5.68 -0.62 0.48
CA VAL A 16 -5.83 -1.07 1.88
C VAL A 16 -6.96 -2.10 1.98
N ASN A 17 -7.11 -2.74 3.14
CA ASN A 17 -7.98 -3.91 3.32
C ASN A 17 -7.73 -5.02 2.27
N VAL A 18 -6.50 -5.07 1.76
CA VAL A 18 -5.98 -6.19 0.96
C VAL A 18 -5.36 -7.25 1.86
N PHE A 19 -5.09 -6.92 3.14
CA PHE A 19 -4.73 -7.83 4.23
C PHE A 19 -5.70 -7.63 5.39
N ARG A 20 -5.87 -8.67 6.23
CA ARG A 20 -6.70 -8.59 7.43
C ARG A 20 -6.06 -7.61 8.44
N PRO A 21 -6.79 -6.57 8.90
CA PRO A 21 -6.29 -5.66 9.92
C PRO A 21 -6.29 -6.30 11.31
N ARG A 22 -5.65 -5.63 12.27
CA ARG A 22 -5.59 -6.10 13.67
C ARG A 22 -6.95 -6.12 14.36
N SER A 23 -7.84 -5.20 13.98
CA SER A 23 -9.21 -5.12 14.48
C SER A 23 -10.20 -5.51 13.38
N THR A 24 -11.01 -6.54 13.61
CA THR A 24 -11.87 -7.16 12.58
C THR A 24 -13.37 -6.92 12.75
N GLY A 25 -13.77 -6.27 13.85
CA GLY A 25 -15.11 -5.72 14.05
C GLY A 25 -15.25 -4.32 13.43
N GLU A 26 -15.85 -3.38 14.16
CA GLU A 26 -15.97 -1.98 13.73
C GLU A 26 -14.61 -1.33 13.44
N GLY A 27 -13.57 -1.72 14.19
CA GLY A 27 -12.19 -1.29 13.99
C GLY A 27 -11.57 -1.69 12.64
N MET A 28 -12.23 -2.50 11.82
CA MET A 28 -11.79 -2.79 10.45
C MET A 28 -11.81 -1.53 9.56
N GLY A 29 -12.58 -0.51 9.95
CA GLY A 29 -12.54 0.81 9.31
C GLY A 29 -11.29 1.63 9.68
N ARG A 30 -10.55 1.24 10.72
CA ARG A 30 -9.41 1.98 11.24
C ARG A 30 -8.10 1.49 10.64
N CYS A 31 -7.93 1.68 9.34
CA CYS A 31 -6.60 1.55 8.73
C CYS A 31 -5.76 2.81 8.97
N TRP A 32 -4.43 2.66 8.96
CA TRP A 32 -3.50 3.80 8.98
C TRP A 32 -3.57 4.59 7.67
N TYR A 33 -3.66 3.90 6.53
CA TYR A 33 -3.89 4.52 5.23
C TYR A 33 -5.39 4.56 4.90
N PRO A 34 -5.89 5.47 4.03
CA PRO A 34 -7.34 5.69 3.90
C PRO A 34 -8.14 4.46 3.47
N VAL A 35 -9.14 4.06 4.27
CA VAL A 35 -9.90 2.79 4.11
C VAL A 35 -10.59 2.63 2.75
N TRP A 36 -10.92 3.74 2.09
CA TRP A 36 -11.54 3.77 0.77
C TRP A 36 -10.58 3.46 -0.39
N ASN A 37 -9.27 3.38 -0.14
CA ASN A 37 -8.29 3.05 -1.17
C ASN A 37 -8.37 1.55 -1.54
N ALA A 38 -8.99 1.24 -2.67
CA ALA A 38 -9.26 -0.13 -3.10
C ALA A 38 -8.22 -0.72 -4.07
N GLY A 39 -7.15 0.01 -4.38
CA GLY A 39 -6.20 -0.40 -5.43
C GLY A 39 -6.72 -0.19 -6.84
N SER A 40 -7.75 0.66 -7.01
CA SER A 40 -8.34 0.99 -8.32
C SER A 40 -7.29 1.50 -9.31
N THR A 41 -6.32 2.29 -8.84
CA THR A 41 -5.21 2.78 -9.67
C THR A 41 -4.43 1.64 -10.33
N TYR A 42 -4.15 0.60 -9.56
CA TYR A 42 -3.31 -0.51 -10.00
C TYR A 42 -4.08 -1.47 -10.89
N THR A 43 -5.27 -1.88 -10.45
CA THR A 43 -6.06 -2.88 -11.20
C THR A 43 -6.56 -2.34 -12.53
N MET A 44 -7.09 -1.10 -12.58
CA MET A 44 -7.55 -0.55 -13.85
C MET A 44 -6.42 -0.40 -14.87
N CYS A 45 -5.22 0.00 -14.43
CA CYS A 45 -4.07 0.17 -15.32
C CYS A 45 -3.47 -1.18 -15.76
N GLN A 46 -3.31 -2.14 -14.85
CA GLN A 46 -2.72 -3.44 -15.20
C GLN A 46 -3.64 -4.24 -16.13
N GLU A 47 -4.97 -4.17 -15.95
CA GLU A 47 -5.92 -4.93 -16.77
C GLU A 47 -5.98 -4.43 -18.21
N VAL A 48 -5.57 -3.18 -18.48
CA VAL A 48 -5.38 -2.67 -19.85
C VAL A 48 -3.95 -2.87 -20.36
N GLY A 49 -3.11 -3.62 -19.62
CA GLY A 49 -1.77 -4.02 -20.01
C GLY A 49 -0.66 -3.03 -19.66
N ALA A 50 -0.88 -2.11 -18.72
CA ALA A 50 0.22 -1.28 -18.21
C ALA A 50 1.25 -2.15 -17.47
N GLU A 51 2.52 -1.82 -17.67
CA GLU A 51 3.63 -2.46 -16.96
C GLU A 51 3.63 -1.98 -15.50
N MET A 52 3.64 -2.92 -14.57
CA MET A 52 3.72 -2.66 -13.13
C MET A 52 5.17 -2.78 -12.67
N THR A 53 5.53 -2.12 -11.58
CA THR A 53 6.89 -2.13 -11.04
C THR A 53 6.89 -2.11 -9.52
N MET A 54 7.84 -2.83 -8.93
CA MET A 54 8.05 -2.88 -7.48
C MET A 54 6.79 -3.26 -6.71
N MET A 55 5.88 -4.03 -7.32
CA MET A 55 4.63 -4.41 -6.68
C MET A 55 4.86 -5.29 -5.46
N GLU A 56 6.01 -5.95 -5.30
CA GLU A 56 6.40 -6.66 -4.08
C GLU A 56 6.62 -5.75 -2.88
N ASN A 57 6.87 -4.47 -3.11
CA ASN A 57 7.02 -3.51 -2.03
C ASN A 57 5.65 -3.26 -1.37
N ARG A 58 5.67 -3.20 -0.05
CA ARG A 58 4.52 -2.88 0.81
C ARG A 58 5.01 -1.95 1.90
N PHE A 59 4.11 -1.18 2.50
CA PHE A 59 4.43 -0.39 3.68
C PHE A 59 3.72 -0.95 4.90
N VAL A 60 4.49 -1.24 5.95
CA VAL A 60 4.00 -1.66 7.26
C VAL A 60 4.38 -0.56 8.26
N PRO A 61 3.52 0.42 8.52
CA PRO A 61 3.82 1.48 9.49
C PRO A 61 3.82 0.94 10.92
N ALA A 62 4.79 1.35 11.73
CA ALA A 62 4.74 1.26 13.19
C ALA A 62 4.09 2.53 13.74
N ARG A 63 2.96 2.41 14.43
CA ARG A 63 2.15 3.54 14.92
C ARG A 63 1.63 3.25 16.32
N PHE A 64 1.04 4.25 16.97
CA PHE A 64 0.28 3.99 18.18
C PHE A 64 -0.77 2.89 17.93
N LYS A 65 -0.83 1.93 18.85
CA LYS A 65 -1.63 0.72 18.70
C LYS A 65 -3.12 1.07 18.57
N ASP A 66 -3.80 0.31 17.70
CA ASP A 66 -5.22 0.39 17.37
C ASP A 66 -5.67 1.68 16.66
N GLY A 67 -5.39 2.87 17.22
CA GLY A 67 -5.79 4.15 16.63
C GLY A 67 -4.90 4.59 15.46
N TYR A 68 -3.70 4.01 15.34
CA TYR A 68 -2.69 4.29 14.32
C TYR A 68 -2.32 5.78 14.20
N GLY A 69 -2.30 6.46 15.34
CA GLY A 69 -1.81 7.84 15.42
C GLY A 69 -0.37 7.99 14.96
N PRO A 70 -0.01 9.17 14.42
CA PRO A 70 1.35 9.47 14.00
C PRO A 70 2.34 9.36 15.16
N VAL A 71 3.56 8.91 14.83
CA VAL A 71 4.69 8.80 15.77
C VAL A 71 5.84 9.73 15.39
N GLY A 72 5.71 10.43 14.24
CA GLY A 72 6.77 11.26 13.67
C GLY A 72 7.12 12.44 14.56
N ALA A 73 6.12 13.22 14.99
CA ALA A 73 6.30 14.32 15.93
C ALA A 73 6.90 13.83 17.25
N TRP A 74 6.41 12.70 17.78
CA TRP A 74 6.93 12.09 19.00
C TRP A 74 8.41 11.73 18.95
N PHE A 75 8.87 11.07 17.88
CA PHE A 75 10.29 10.77 17.73
C PHE A 75 11.15 12.00 17.40
N LEU A 76 10.67 12.87 16.51
CA LEU A 76 11.50 13.94 15.93
C LEU A 76 11.44 15.24 16.72
N LEU A 77 10.26 15.67 17.16
CA LEU A 77 10.05 16.91 17.91
C LEU A 77 10.17 16.63 19.41
N PHE A 78 9.38 15.69 19.92
CA PHE A 78 9.32 15.42 21.36
C PHE A 78 10.49 14.56 21.88
N LYS A 79 11.32 14.00 20.99
CA LYS A 79 12.47 13.13 21.32
C LYS A 79 12.09 11.92 22.19
N ALA A 80 10.84 11.46 22.07
CA ALA A 80 10.36 10.28 22.77
C ALA A 80 11.11 9.03 22.32
N LYS A 81 11.31 8.09 23.25
CA LYS A 81 11.95 6.80 22.98
C LYS A 81 10.89 5.71 22.95
N ALA A 82 11.11 4.73 22.08
CA ALA A 82 10.34 3.49 22.12
C ALA A 82 11.12 2.44 22.91
N THR A 83 10.47 1.80 23.88
CA THR A 83 11.09 0.81 24.78
C THR A 83 10.28 -0.49 24.82
N ASN A 84 10.93 -1.59 25.15
CA ASN A 84 10.26 -2.86 25.46
C ASN A 84 9.83 -2.90 26.94
N THR A 85 9.23 -4.01 27.40
CA THR A 85 8.78 -4.13 28.81
C THR A 85 9.89 -4.15 29.85
N LEU A 86 11.14 -4.36 29.42
CA LEU A 86 12.32 -4.28 30.27
C LEU A 86 12.83 -2.83 30.42
N GLY A 87 12.18 -1.87 29.77
CA GLY A 87 12.61 -0.47 29.71
C GLY A 87 13.78 -0.23 28.75
N GLU A 88 14.15 -1.23 27.94
CA GLU A 88 15.31 -1.16 27.06
C GLU A 88 14.95 -0.47 25.75
N ASN A 89 15.88 0.36 25.25
CA ASN A 89 15.82 0.87 23.89
C ASN A 89 16.19 -0.25 22.91
N TYR A 90 15.18 -0.95 22.39
CA TYR A 90 15.37 -2.08 21.50
C TYR A 90 16.13 -1.74 20.20
N MET A 91 16.11 -0.48 19.77
CA MET A 91 16.90 -0.03 18.61
C MET A 91 18.41 -0.12 18.89
N ALA A 92 18.81 0.06 20.16
CA ALA A 92 20.20 -0.05 20.59
C ALA A 92 20.56 -1.50 20.92
N THR A 93 19.73 -2.21 21.70
CA THR A 93 20.03 -3.58 22.11
C THR A 93 20.03 -4.57 20.94
N ASN A 94 19.26 -4.29 19.88
CA ASN A 94 19.23 -5.10 18.66
C ASN A 94 20.06 -4.53 17.51
N ALA A 95 20.86 -3.49 17.72
CA ALA A 95 21.60 -2.81 16.64
C ALA A 95 22.48 -3.75 15.81
N ASP A 96 23.03 -4.81 16.43
CA ASP A 96 23.87 -5.80 15.76
C ASP A 96 23.16 -6.54 14.62
N MET A 97 21.83 -6.70 14.68
CA MET A 97 21.06 -7.33 13.60
C MET A 97 21.16 -6.55 12.28
N LEU A 98 21.40 -5.24 12.34
CA LEU A 98 21.51 -4.38 11.16
C LEU A 98 22.78 -4.68 10.34
N LYS A 99 23.79 -5.29 10.95
CA LYS A 99 25.05 -5.66 10.27
C LYS A 99 24.85 -6.69 9.15
N SER A 100 23.76 -7.46 9.20
CA SER A 100 23.40 -8.44 8.16
C SER A 100 22.84 -7.82 6.88
N TYR A 101 22.63 -6.49 6.84
CA TYR A 101 21.99 -5.80 5.71
C TYR A 101 22.83 -4.66 5.11
N PRO A 102 24.11 -4.88 4.72
CA PRO A 102 24.92 -3.82 4.13
C PRO A 102 24.42 -3.42 2.71
N PRO A 103 24.58 -2.14 2.30
CA PRO A 103 24.99 -1.00 3.13
C PRO A 103 23.84 -0.42 3.97
N TYR A 104 22.60 -0.87 3.75
CA TYR A 104 21.37 -0.23 4.23
C TYR A 104 21.23 -0.19 5.76
N GLY A 105 21.63 -1.26 6.45
CA GLY A 105 21.62 -1.33 7.91
C GLY A 105 22.76 -0.55 8.56
N LEU A 106 23.77 -0.16 7.79
CA LEU A 106 24.92 0.65 8.23
C LEU A 106 24.71 2.15 7.98
N ALA A 107 23.61 2.53 7.33
CA ALA A 107 23.25 3.93 7.13
C ALA A 107 22.98 4.64 8.47
N LYS A 108 23.31 5.94 8.54
CA LYS A 108 23.11 6.78 9.74
C LYS A 108 21.69 6.69 10.30
N VAL A 109 20.70 6.62 9.41
CA VAL A 109 19.30 6.36 9.76
C VAL A 109 18.91 5.07 9.06
N PRO A 110 18.75 3.96 9.79
CA PRO A 110 18.34 2.69 9.19
C PRO A 110 16.99 2.84 8.48
N ALA A 111 16.82 2.14 7.36
CA ALA A 111 15.58 2.14 6.60
C ALA A 111 14.37 1.78 7.48
N SER A 112 13.18 2.32 7.15
CA SER A 112 11.96 2.12 7.95
C SER A 112 11.63 0.65 8.18
N CYS A 113 11.81 -0.21 7.18
CA CYS A 113 11.63 -1.66 7.31
C CYS A 113 12.59 -2.27 8.33
N LEU A 114 13.88 -1.90 8.31
CA LEU A 114 14.88 -2.39 9.26
C LEU A 114 14.57 -1.94 10.71
N ARG A 115 13.98 -0.76 10.91
CA ARG A 115 13.51 -0.36 12.25
C ARG A 115 12.37 -1.26 12.74
N ASN A 116 11.45 -1.64 11.85
CA ASN A 116 10.44 -2.65 12.17
C ASN A 116 11.04 -4.04 12.40
N HIS A 117 12.10 -4.41 11.68
CA HIS A 117 12.78 -5.69 11.86
C HIS A 117 13.29 -5.86 13.30
N LEU A 118 13.88 -4.82 13.87
CA LEU A 118 14.30 -4.81 15.29
C LEU A 118 13.10 -4.95 16.23
N MET A 119 12.02 -4.20 15.98
CA MET A 119 10.79 -4.26 16.78
C MET A 119 10.13 -5.65 16.73
N LEU A 120 10.14 -6.31 15.56
CA LEU A 120 9.56 -7.64 15.40
C LEU A 120 10.33 -8.73 16.14
N ARG A 121 11.64 -8.55 16.36
CA ARG A 121 12.39 -9.45 17.25
C ARG A 121 11.83 -9.40 18.67
N GLU A 122 11.63 -8.21 19.22
CA GLU A 122 11.07 -8.03 20.56
C GLU A 122 9.69 -8.69 20.69
N MET A 123 8.83 -8.49 19.68
CA MET A 123 7.50 -9.09 19.66
C MET A 123 7.55 -10.63 19.61
N ARG A 124 8.39 -11.22 18.75
CA ARG A 124 8.49 -12.68 18.61
C ARG A 124 9.12 -13.36 19.82
N GLU A 125 10.04 -12.67 20.49
CA GLU A 125 10.72 -13.17 21.69
C GLU A 125 9.93 -12.86 22.98
N GLY A 126 8.71 -12.32 22.87
CA GLY A 126 7.80 -12.11 24.01
C GLY A 126 8.17 -10.93 24.92
N ARG A 127 9.01 -10.00 24.45
CA ARG A 127 9.43 -8.80 25.20
C ARG A 127 8.53 -7.58 24.96
N GLY A 128 7.43 -7.75 24.24
CA GLY A 128 6.38 -6.73 24.15
C GLY A 128 5.57 -6.60 25.46
N PRO A 129 4.66 -5.61 25.55
CA PRO A 129 4.37 -4.58 24.54
C PRO A 129 5.52 -3.60 24.33
N ILE A 130 5.52 -2.94 23.17
CA ILE A 130 6.47 -1.86 22.85
C ILE A 130 5.77 -0.55 23.19
N TYR A 131 6.37 0.27 24.03
CA TYR A 131 5.80 1.53 24.50
C TYR A 131 6.56 2.72 23.96
N MET A 132 5.81 3.75 23.57
CA MET A 132 6.34 5.10 23.48
C MET A 132 6.33 5.73 24.86
N ASP A 133 7.50 6.08 25.38
CA ASP A 133 7.64 6.75 26.66
C ASP A 133 7.41 8.27 26.51
N THR A 134 6.13 8.63 26.31
CA THR A 134 5.68 10.02 26.21
C THR A 134 5.84 10.80 27.53
N PRO A 135 5.62 10.23 28.73
CA PRO A 135 5.76 10.98 29.98
C PRO A 135 7.19 11.47 30.21
N THR A 136 8.20 10.61 30.06
CA THR A 136 9.61 11.00 30.25
C THR A 136 10.03 12.05 29.21
N ALA A 137 9.56 11.90 27.97
CA ALA A 137 9.86 12.85 26.89
C ALA A 137 9.30 14.25 27.19
N LEU A 138 8.03 14.33 27.58
CA LEU A 138 7.37 15.58 27.93
C LEU A 138 7.96 16.20 29.21
N ALA A 139 8.23 15.39 30.23
CA ALA A 139 8.90 15.84 31.45
C ALA A 139 10.26 16.47 31.15
N ALA A 140 11.09 15.81 30.32
CA ALA A 140 12.40 16.33 29.94
C ALA A 140 12.33 17.66 29.18
N LEU A 141 11.37 17.82 28.26
CA LEU A 141 11.17 19.08 27.53
C LEU A 141 10.61 20.19 28.40
N SER A 142 9.69 19.85 29.31
CA SER A 142 9.04 20.81 30.20
C SER A 142 9.94 21.33 31.32
N ALA A 143 11.08 20.68 31.59
CA ALA A 143 11.95 20.99 32.74
C ALA A 143 12.47 22.44 32.77
N THR A 144 12.60 23.08 31.60
CA THR A 144 13.07 24.46 31.46
C THR A 144 11.98 25.42 30.95
N MET A 145 10.73 24.98 30.91
CA MET A 145 9.62 25.73 30.32
C MET A 145 8.73 26.37 31.39
N THR A 146 8.14 27.52 31.08
CA THR A 146 7.09 28.13 31.89
C THR A 146 5.77 27.34 31.78
N PRO A 147 4.82 27.50 32.73
CA PRO A 147 3.52 26.82 32.64
C PRO A 147 2.75 27.10 31.34
N LYS A 148 2.91 28.29 30.75
CA LYS A 148 2.28 28.66 29.47
C LYS A 148 2.91 27.90 28.30
N GLU A 149 4.23 27.75 28.29
CA GLU A 149 4.96 27.00 27.26
C GLU A 149 4.66 25.50 27.36
N VAL A 150 4.58 24.93 28.57
CA VAL A 150 4.16 23.54 28.77
C VAL A 150 2.76 23.30 28.22
N LYS A 151 1.81 24.20 28.49
CA LYS A 151 0.45 24.11 27.91
C LYS A 151 0.46 24.16 26.39
N HIS A 152 1.35 24.96 25.79
CA HIS A 152 1.49 25.03 24.34
C HIS A 152 2.10 23.74 23.76
N LEU A 153 3.15 23.20 24.37
CA LEU A 153 3.77 21.92 24.00
C LEU A 153 2.76 20.77 24.00
N LEU A 154 1.91 20.70 25.03
CA LEU A 154 0.84 19.70 25.10
C LEU A 154 -0.19 19.93 24.00
N ALA A 155 -0.54 21.18 23.69
CA ALA A 155 -1.45 21.48 22.58
C ALA A 155 -0.88 21.01 21.24
N GLU A 156 0.42 21.24 20.96
CA GLU A 156 1.10 20.73 19.77
C GLU A 156 1.07 19.19 19.68
N ALA A 157 1.25 18.51 20.82
CA ALA A 157 1.18 17.04 20.88
C ALA A 157 -0.23 16.51 20.54
N TRP A 158 -1.28 17.21 20.98
CA TRP A 158 -2.66 16.87 20.63
C TRP A 158 -3.01 17.27 19.19
N GLU A 159 -2.49 18.39 18.69
CA GLU A 159 -2.70 18.86 17.32
C GLU A 159 -2.17 17.85 16.29
N ASP A 160 -1.03 17.21 16.54
CA ASP A 160 -0.51 16.10 15.71
C ASP A 160 -1.54 14.98 15.49
N PHE A 161 -2.44 14.75 16.45
CA PHE A 161 -3.54 13.80 16.28
C PHE A 161 -4.78 14.42 15.69
N LEU A 162 -5.19 15.59 16.14
CA LEU A 162 -6.42 16.24 15.72
C LEU A 162 -6.39 16.66 14.25
N ASP A 163 -5.22 16.96 13.70
CA ASP A 163 -5.06 17.39 12.31
C ASP A 163 -5.07 16.24 11.30
N MET A 164 -4.72 15.01 11.71
CA MET A 164 -4.57 13.91 10.75
C MET A 164 -5.07 12.53 11.19
N SER A 165 -5.27 12.27 12.49
CA SER A 165 -5.75 10.99 13.00
C SER A 165 -6.56 11.14 14.30
N VAL A 166 -7.73 11.77 14.20
CA VAL A 166 -8.67 11.96 15.33
C VAL A 166 -9.04 10.63 16.01
N GLY A 167 -8.96 9.50 15.29
CA GLY A 167 -9.17 8.18 15.88
C GLY A 167 -8.21 7.85 17.02
N GLN A 168 -6.96 8.33 16.98
CA GLN A 168 -6.02 8.16 18.09
C GLN A 168 -6.39 9.02 19.31
N ALA A 169 -6.79 10.27 19.08
CA ALA A 169 -7.26 11.16 20.15
C ALA A 169 -8.52 10.57 20.84
N GLY A 170 -9.47 10.05 20.05
CA GLY A 170 -10.64 9.36 20.57
C GLY A 170 -10.30 8.09 21.35
N LEU A 171 -9.29 7.34 20.91
CA LEU A 171 -8.81 6.16 21.64
C LEU A 171 -8.20 6.55 23.00
N TRP A 172 -7.32 7.56 23.03
CA TRP A 172 -6.74 8.04 24.28
C TRP A 172 -7.80 8.58 25.24
N ALA A 173 -8.79 9.33 24.75
CA ALA A 173 -9.92 9.75 25.55
C ALA A 173 -10.71 8.55 26.10
N GLY A 174 -11.02 7.55 25.26
CA GLY A 174 -11.76 6.35 25.66
C GLY A 174 -11.00 5.42 26.63
N MET A 175 -9.68 5.54 26.70
CA MET A 175 -8.82 4.75 27.59
C MET A 175 -8.30 5.55 28.80
N ASN A 176 -8.72 6.79 28.99
CA ASN A 176 -8.20 7.71 30.01
C ASN A 176 -6.66 7.87 29.96
N ILE A 177 -6.10 7.98 28.76
CA ILE A 177 -4.68 8.18 28.54
C ILE A 177 -4.37 9.67 28.46
N GLU A 178 -3.56 10.14 29.41
CA GLU A 178 -2.93 11.45 29.41
C GLU A 178 -1.44 11.25 29.05
N PRO A 179 -0.94 11.77 27.91
CA PRO A 179 0.39 11.44 27.39
C PRO A 179 1.54 11.89 28.31
N GLU A 180 1.31 12.89 29.16
CA GLU A 180 2.25 13.35 30.19
C GLU A 180 2.29 12.45 31.43
N LYS A 181 1.34 11.52 31.60
CA LYS A 181 1.24 10.61 32.75
C LYS A 181 1.55 9.17 32.39
N VAL A 182 1.07 8.70 31.24
CA VAL A 182 1.23 7.31 30.81
C VAL A 182 1.66 7.23 29.34
N GLY A 183 2.61 6.35 29.06
CA GLY A 183 3.02 6.05 27.69
C GLY A 183 1.95 5.29 26.91
N SER A 184 2.15 5.12 25.61
CA SER A 184 1.21 4.39 24.76
C SER A 184 1.90 3.34 23.91
N GLU A 185 1.22 2.21 23.71
CA GLU A 185 1.75 1.09 22.93
C GLU A 185 1.95 1.47 21.46
N ILE A 186 3.02 0.96 20.84
CA ILE A 186 3.32 1.03 19.42
C ILE A 186 3.17 -0.37 18.82
N MET A 187 2.63 -0.44 17.60
CA MET A 187 2.42 -1.69 16.88
C MET A 187 2.64 -1.49 15.38
N PRO A 188 3.35 -2.41 14.68
CA PRO A 188 3.30 -2.48 13.22
C PRO A 188 1.91 -2.91 12.76
N THR A 189 1.31 -2.21 11.80
CA THR A 189 -0.03 -2.51 11.27
C THR A 189 -0.04 -3.70 10.30
N GLU A 190 -1.20 -4.04 9.74
CA GLU A 190 -1.24 -4.83 8.51
C GLU A 190 -0.57 -4.11 7.32
N PRO A 191 -0.13 -4.84 6.28
CA PRO A 191 0.48 -4.23 5.11
C PRO A 191 -0.47 -3.37 4.26
N TYR A 192 0.07 -2.26 3.75
CA TYR A 192 -0.59 -1.40 2.75
C TYR A 192 0.23 -1.35 1.47
N LEU A 193 -0.45 -1.18 0.33
CA LEU A 193 0.17 -1.06 -1.00
C LEU A 193 0.00 0.36 -1.51
N LEU A 194 1.10 1.11 -1.63
CA LEU A 194 1.10 2.52 -1.97
C LEU A 194 2.44 2.93 -2.62
N GLY A 195 2.39 3.97 -3.45
CA GLY A 195 3.54 4.48 -4.20
C GLY A 195 4.00 5.88 -3.78
N SER A 196 3.19 6.61 -3.01
CA SER A 196 3.50 8.01 -2.64
C SER A 196 4.21 8.15 -1.29
N HIS A 197 3.98 7.25 -0.33
CA HIS A 197 4.56 7.34 1.01
C HIS A 197 5.90 6.58 1.09
N SER A 198 6.12 5.76 2.11
CA SER A 198 7.39 5.06 2.33
C SER A 198 7.44 3.71 1.62
N GLY A 199 6.34 3.36 0.92
CA GLY A 199 6.33 2.31 -0.08
C GLY A 199 6.51 2.90 -1.49
N CYS A 200 6.77 2.03 -2.44
CA CYS A 200 7.03 2.38 -3.84
C CYS A 200 6.44 1.37 -4.84
N CYS A 201 5.41 0.60 -4.47
CA CYS A 201 4.71 -0.24 -5.44
C CYS A 201 3.82 0.62 -6.35
N GLY A 202 3.79 0.29 -7.65
CA GLY A 202 2.87 0.94 -8.57
C GLY A 202 3.15 0.60 -10.02
N ILE A 203 2.85 1.54 -10.90
CA ILE A 203 2.93 1.42 -12.35
C ILE A 203 4.29 1.94 -12.83
N TRP A 204 4.88 1.28 -13.82
CA TRP A 204 6.06 1.78 -14.52
C TRP A 204 5.66 2.94 -15.44
N VAL A 205 6.32 4.08 -15.27
CA VAL A 205 6.03 5.30 -16.03
C VAL A 205 7.29 5.90 -16.63
N ALA A 206 7.11 6.67 -17.70
CA ALA A 206 8.16 7.49 -18.28
C ALA A 206 8.73 8.52 -17.29
N GLY A 207 10.06 8.51 -17.15
CA GLY A 207 10.82 9.62 -16.57
C GLY A 207 10.76 10.90 -17.44
N PRO A 208 11.43 11.99 -17.02
CA PRO A 208 11.52 13.20 -17.83
C PRO A 208 12.35 12.95 -19.10
N ASN A 209 12.10 13.75 -20.15
CA ASN A 209 12.82 13.66 -21.42
C ASN A 209 14.10 14.50 -21.40
N GLU A 210 15.08 14.07 -20.62
CA GLU A 210 16.37 14.75 -20.45
C GLU A 210 17.51 13.79 -20.81
N ASP A 211 18.65 14.35 -21.24
CA ASP A 211 19.81 13.56 -21.72
C ASP A 211 20.44 12.69 -20.62
N TRP A 212 20.33 13.11 -19.36
CA TRP A 212 20.87 12.37 -18.21
C TRP A 212 19.96 11.20 -17.79
N VAL A 213 18.73 11.11 -18.30
CA VAL A 213 17.81 10.01 -17.97
C VAL A 213 18.12 8.81 -18.87
N PRO A 214 18.41 7.63 -18.30
CA PRO A 214 18.65 6.43 -19.08
C PRO A 214 17.50 6.11 -20.04
N GLU A 215 17.81 5.63 -21.23
CA GLU A 215 16.79 5.35 -22.25
C GLU A 215 15.78 4.29 -21.79
N SER A 216 16.23 3.31 -20.98
CA SER A 216 15.39 2.29 -20.38
C SER A 216 14.34 2.84 -19.39
N TYR A 217 14.49 4.10 -18.94
CA TYR A 217 13.57 4.80 -18.03
C TYR A 217 12.62 5.76 -18.76
N LYS A 218 12.70 5.83 -20.09
CA LYS A 218 11.75 6.56 -20.93
C LYS A 218 10.69 5.60 -21.48
N VAL A 219 9.53 6.15 -21.84
CA VAL A 219 8.50 5.42 -22.58
C VAL A 219 8.17 6.24 -23.82
N MET A 220 8.48 5.67 -24.97
CA MET A 220 8.40 6.35 -26.26
C MET A 220 7.09 6.06 -26.96
N TYR A 221 6.41 7.11 -27.42
CA TYR A 221 5.26 7.01 -28.31
C TYR A 221 5.44 7.96 -29.49
N LYS A 222 5.41 7.41 -30.71
CA LYS A 222 5.68 8.15 -31.97
C LYS A 222 6.96 9.01 -31.88
N GLY A 223 8.04 8.44 -31.35
CA GLY A 223 9.33 9.11 -31.20
C GLY A 223 9.40 10.19 -30.12
N LYS A 224 8.40 10.29 -29.22
CA LYS A 224 8.36 11.28 -28.13
C LYS A 224 8.18 10.61 -26.78
N ASN A 225 8.86 11.14 -25.75
CA ASN A 225 8.67 10.77 -24.36
C ASN A 225 7.73 11.76 -23.65
N TYR A 226 6.77 11.25 -22.87
CA TYR A 226 5.83 12.05 -22.09
C TYR A 226 5.92 11.65 -20.62
N LYS A 227 6.43 12.54 -19.76
CA LYS A 227 6.61 12.25 -18.33
C LYS A 227 5.31 11.76 -17.67
N GLY A 228 5.40 10.65 -16.95
CA GLY A 228 4.28 10.02 -16.23
C GLY A 228 3.33 9.20 -17.09
N MET A 229 3.59 9.08 -18.40
CA MET A 229 2.87 8.14 -19.25
C MET A 229 3.27 6.71 -18.89
N THR A 230 2.30 5.82 -18.78
CA THR A 230 2.53 4.38 -18.60
C THR A 230 2.98 3.75 -19.92
N THR A 231 3.22 2.44 -19.94
CA THR A 231 3.47 1.70 -21.20
C THR A 231 2.22 1.56 -22.08
N VAL A 232 1.05 1.95 -21.59
CA VAL A 232 -0.19 2.10 -22.37
C VAL A 232 -0.28 3.54 -22.87
N ASN A 233 -0.28 3.70 -24.19
CA ASN A 233 -0.25 5.01 -24.84
C ASN A 233 -1.46 5.87 -24.45
N GLY A 234 -1.21 7.11 -24.02
CA GLY A 234 -2.27 8.03 -23.58
C GLY A 234 -2.78 7.79 -22.16
N LEU A 235 -2.34 6.73 -21.48
CA LEU A 235 -2.64 6.47 -20.08
C LEU A 235 -1.50 6.98 -19.19
N PHE A 236 -1.85 7.79 -18.20
CA PHE A 236 -0.94 8.43 -17.26
C PHE A 236 -1.34 8.09 -15.82
N THR A 237 -0.41 8.30 -14.89
CA THR A 237 -0.67 8.18 -13.46
C THR A 237 0.21 9.15 -12.67
N ALA A 238 -0.13 9.38 -11.40
CA ALA A 238 0.65 10.18 -10.45
C ALA A 238 0.38 9.72 -9.00
N GLY A 239 1.15 10.26 -8.05
CA GLY A 239 0.99 9.98 -6.63
C GLY A 239 1.24 8.52 -6.33
N ASP A 240 0.27 7.84 -5.71
CA ASP A 240 0.36 6.42 -5.40
C ASP A 240 0.48 5.51 -6.61
N GLY A 241 0.03 5.96 -7.78
CA GLY A 241 0.07 5.12 -8.96
C GLY A 241 1.46 5.01 -9.58
N THR A 242 2.34 6.00 -9.37
CA THR A 242 3.72 5.92 -9.88
C THR A 242 4.58 5.05 -8.94
N GLY A 243 5.00 3.88 -9.43
CA GLY A 243 5.89 2.98 -8.70
C GLY A 243 7.37 3.41 -8.69
N ALA A 244 8.21 2.62 -8.03
CA ALA A 244 9.67 2.75 -7.95
C ALA A 244 10.23 4.11 -7.45
N SER A 245 9.38 5.01 -6.96
CA SER A 245 9.73 6.40 -6.62
C SER A 245 8.93 6.90 -5.41
N GLY A 246 9.06 6.19 -4.28
CA GLY A 246 8.41 6.55 -3.02
C GLY A 246 8.88 7.90 -2.47
N HIS A 247 8.44 8.23 -1.26
CA HIS A 247 8.75 9.46 -0.52
C HIS A 247 8.26 10.76 -1.18
N LYS A 248 7.16 10.68 -1.93
CA LYS A 248 6.46 11.84 -2.51
C LYS A 248 5.64 12.60 -1.46
N PHE A 249 4.93 11.87 -0.60
CA PHE A 249 3.97 12.40 0.37
C PHE A 249 2.91 13.32 -0.31
N SER A 250 2.27 14.20 0.45
CA SER A 250 1.22 15.10 -0.07
C SER A 250 1.75 16.08 -1.12
N SER A 251 2.82 16.80 -0.80
CA SER A 251 3.40 17.85 -1.65
C SER A 251 4.00 17.28 -2.94
N GLY A 252 4.75 16.18 -2.86
CA GLY A 252 5.34 15.51 -4.02
C GLY A 252 4.29 14.89 -4.92
N SER A 253 3.22 14.31 -4.36
CA SER A 253 2.11 13.77 -5.16
C SER A 253 1.39 14.87 -5.93
N HIS A 254 1.17 16.03 -5.30
CA HIS A 254 0.60 17.20 -5.96
C HIS A 254 1.53 17.74 -7.06
N ALA A 255 2.83 17.88 -6.77
CA ALA A 255 3.82 18.35 -7.73
C ALA A 255 3.97 17.39 -8.93
N GLU A 256 3.96 16.08 -8.70
CA GLU A 256 3.98 15.07 -9.76
C GLU A 256 2.72 15.17 -10.63
N GLY A 257 1.53 15.25 -10.02
CA GLY A 257 0.27 15.43 -10.76
C GLY A 257 0.28 16.65 -11.68
N ARG A 258 0.84 17.78 -11.23
CA ARG A 258 1.00 18.98 -12.08
C ARG A 258 1.91 18.73 -13.29
N GLN A 259 3.00 17.99 -13.11
CA GLN A 259 3.93 17.67 -14.19
C GLN A 259 3.29 16.71 -15.20
N VAL A 260 2.54 15.72 -14.72
CA VAL A 260 1.79 14.78 -15.55
C VAL A 260 0.69 15.48 -16.33
N ALA A 261 -0.05 16.39 -15.71
CA ALA A 261 -1.08 17.19 -16.40
C ALA A 261 -0.48 17.99 -17.57
N LYS A 262 0.70 18.58 -17.40
CA LYS A 262 1.42 19.26 -18.50
C LYS A 262 1.78 18.29 -19.63
N SER A 263 2.24 17.08 -19.30
CA SER A 263 2.52 16.03 -20.29
C SER A 263 1.27 15.58 -21.04
N MET A 264 0.12 15.46 -20.36
CA MET A 264 -1.15 15.08 -20.98
C MET A 264 -1.62 16.14 -21.99
N VAL A 265 -1.56 17.43 -21.65
CA VAL A 265 -1.92 18.51 -22.59
C VAL A 265 -1.02 18.46 -23.83
N ARG A 266 0.29 18.22 -23.64
CA ARG A 266 1.23 18.03 -24.75
C ARG A 266 0.87 16.80 -25.58
N PHE A 267 0.55 15.67 -24.96
CA PHE A 267 0.15 14.44 -25.64
C PHE A 267 -1.09 14.65 -26.51
N VAL A 268 -2.13 15.30 -25.98
CA VAL A 268 -3.37 15.59 -26.71
C VAL A 268 -3.10 16.51 -27.89
N ARG A 269 -2.32 17.58 -27.71
CA ARG A 269 -1.95 18.51 -28.80
C ARG A 269 -1.17 17.79 -29.90
N ASP A 270 -0.21 16.96 -29.52
CA ASP A 270 0.65 16.24 -30.46
C ASP A 270 -0.10 15.08 -31.16
N ASN A 271 -1.32 14.75 -30.72
CA ASN A 271 -2.21 13.72 -31.28
C ASN A 271 -3.65 14.24 -31.44
N ALA A 272 -3.82 15.48 -31.91
CA ALA A 272 -5.11 16.16 -31.99
C ALA A 272 -6.11 15.48 -32.95
N ASP A 273 -5.60 14.68 -33.89
CA ASP A 273 -6.36 13.89 -34.85
C ASP A 273 -6.89 12.56 -34.30
N TYR A 274 -6.40 12.12 -33.13
CA TYR A 274 -6.83 10.85 -32.53
C TYR A 274 -8.28 10.93 -32.02
N LYS A 275 -9.10 10.00 -32.50
CA LYS A 275 -10.51 9.83 -32.12
C LYS A 275 -10.65 8.51 -31.35
N PRO A 276 -10.87 8.55 -30.02
CA PRO A 276 -11.02 7.34 -29.22
C PRO A 276 -12.25 6.52 -29.66
N THR A 277 -12.01 5.28 -30.07
CA THR A 277 -13.04 4.29 -30.38
C THR A 277 -13.06 3.22 -29.30
N LEU A 278 -14.25 2.78 -28.93
CA LEU A 278 -14.45 1.69 -27.98
C LEU A 278 -14.88 0.46 -28.78
N LYS A 279 -14.37 -0.71 -28.40
CA LYS A 279 -14.76 -1.99 -29.00
C LYS A 279 -16.19 -2.36 -28.59
N GLU A 280 -16.51 -2.17 -27.32
CA GLU A 280 -17.81 -2.44 -26.72
C GLU A 280 -18.76 -1.25 -26.91
N SER A 281 -20.04 -1.57 -27.10
CA SER A 281 -21.14 -0.61 -27.08
C SER A 281 -21.39 -0.07 -25.66
N PRO A 282 -22.03 1.10 -25.52
CA PRO A 282 -22.43 1.62 -24.22
C PRO A 282 -23.30 0.65 -23.40
N LYS A 283 -24.11 -0.17 -24.06
CA LYS A 283 -24.96 -1.17 -23.41
C LYS A 283 -24.15 -2.33 -22.85
N GLU A 284 -23.21 -2.88 -23.62
CA GLU A 284 -22.31 -3.94 -23.15
C GLU A 284 -21.48 -3.48 -21.95
N LEU A 285 -20.96 -2.25 -21.97
CA LEU A 285 -20.25 -1.66 -20.83
C LEU A 285 -21.16 -1.50 -19.60
N ALA A 286 -22.40 -1.04 -19.79
CA ALA A 286 -23.36 -0.95 -18.70
C ALA A 286 -23.71 -2.35 -18.14
N ASP A 287 -23.84 -3.35 -19.01
CA ASP A 287 -24.14 -4.72 -18.64
C ASP A 287 -23.01 -5.37 -17.83
N ILE A 288 -21.75 -5.08 -18.18
CA ILE A 288 -20.57 -5.47 -17.38
C ILE A 288 -20.66 -4.81 -15.99
N VAL A 289 -20.79 -3.49 -15.93
CA VAL A 289 -20.80 -2.74 -14.66
C VAL A 289 -21.94 -3.19 -13.75
N TYR A 290 -23.14 -3.43 -14.29
CA TYR A 290 -24.33 -3.85 -13.53
C TYR A 290 -24.44 -5.35 -13.33
N LYS A 291 -23.46 -6.16 -13.78
CA LYS A 291 -23.49 -7.61 -13.61
C LYS A 291 -23.81 -8.03 -12.16
N PRO A 292 -23.20 -7.44 -11.10
CA PRO A 292 -23.52 -7.83 -9.73
C PRO A 292 -24.97 -7.55 -9.33
N VAL A 293 -25.60 -6.51 -9.88
CA VAL A 293 -27.01 -6.22 -9.64
C VAL A 293 -27.90 -7.26 -10.32
N LYS A 294 -27.57 -7.65 -11.56
CA LYS A 294 -28.30 -8.70 -12.28
C LYS A 294 -28.21 -10.03 -11.54
N THR A 295 -27.01 -10.43 -11.11
CA THR A 295 -26.78 -11.65 -10.32
C THR A 295 -27.59 -11.64 -9.03
N PHE A 296 -27.66 -10.49 -8.33
CA PHE A 296 -28.50 -10.37 -7.15
C PHE A 296 -29.99 -10.56 -7.49
N MET A 297 -30.52 -9.81 -8.46
CA MET A 297 -31.94 -9.84 -8.84
C MET A 297 -32.39 -11.22 -9.33
N GLU A 298 -31.51 -11.98 -9.98
CA GLU A 298 -31.81 -13.33 -10.47
C GLU A 298 -31.89 -14.37 -9.33
N HIS A 299 -31.12 -14.21 -8.27
CA HIS A 299 -30.89 -15.29 -7.31
C HIS A 299 -31.25 -14.97 -5.86
N TYR A 300 -31.53 -13.72 -5.47
CA TYR A 300 -31.73 -13.35 -4.06
C TYR A 300 -32.86 -14.14 -3.38
N GLN A 301 -33.91 -14.52 -4.12
CA GLN A 301 -35.03 -15.32 -3.63
C GLN A 301 -34.74 -16.82 -3.48
N LYS A 302 -33.54 -17.29 -3.87
CA LYS A 302 -33.12 -18.69 -3.68
C LYS A 302 -32.73 -19.02 -2.23
N SER A 303 -32.75 -18.01 -1.35
CA SER A 303 -32.56 -18.14 0.10
C SER A 303 -33.50 -17.16 0.82
N THR A 304 -33.77 -17.43 2.09
CA THR A 304 -34.51 -16.51 2.97
C THR A 304 -33.63 -15.40 3.55
N ALA A 305 -32.30 -15.50 3.42
CA ALA A 305 -31.34 -14.50 3.86
C ALA A 305 -30.44 -14.06 2.70
N ALA A 306 -30.45 -12.77 2.39
CA ALA A 306 -29.70 -12.20 1.28
C ALA A 306 -28.18 -12.42 1.40
N ASP A 307 -27.63 -12.52 2.61
CA ASP A 307 -26.20 -12.74 2.84
C ASP A 307 -25.79 -14.23 2.82
N VAL A 308 -26.75 -15.15 2.75
CA VAL A 308 -26.52 -16.60 2.78
C VAL A 308 -27.18 -17.22 1.57
N ASN A 309 -26.51 -17.20 0.42
CA ASN A 309 -27.04 -17.70 -0.84
C ASN A 309 -25.99 -18.54 -1.60
N PRO A 310 -26.30 -19.76 -2.06
CA PRO A 310 -25.32 -20.61 -2.74
C PRO A 310 -24.99 -20.14 -4.18
N ASN A 311 -25.74 -19.19 -4.73
CA ASN A 311 -25.58 -18.76 -6.12
C ASN A 311 -24.71 -17.52 -6.28
N TYR A 312 -24.39 -16.82 -5.19
CA TYR A 312 -23.56 -15.62 -5.23
C TYR A 312 -22.77 -15.38 -3.95
N ILE A 313 -21.84 -14.44 -4.01
CA ILE A 313 -21.12 -13.91 -2.85
C ILE A 313 -21.39 -12.41 -2.68
N LYS A 314 -21.69 -11.97 -1.45
CA LYS A 314 -21.83 -10.55 -1.12
C LYS A 314 -20.47 -9.87 -0.99
N PRO A 315 -20.34 -8.57 -1.30
CA PRO A 315 -19.05 -7.87 -1.24
C PRO A 315 -18.34 -7.99 0.10
N ALA A 316 -19.08 -7.91 1.22
CA ALA A 316 -18.50 -8.07 2.56
C ALA A 316 -17.88 -9.46 2.77
N GLY A 317 -18.56 -10.53 2.34
CA GLY A 317 -18.04 -11.90 2.39
C GLY A 317 -16.81 -12.09 1.51
N PHE A 318 -16.84 -11.50 0.31
CA PHE A 318 -15.69 -11.50 -0.61
C PHE A 318 -14.46 -10.85 0.02
N GLN A 319 -14.61 -9.64 0.59
CA GLN A 319 -13.50 -8.92 1.22
C GLN A 319 -12.89 -9.70 2.38
N ARG A 320 -13.72 -10.30 3.25
CA ARG A 320 -13.24 -11.12 4.38
C ARG A 320 -12.44 -12.33 3.89
N ARG A 321 -12.92 -13.00 2.83
CA ARG A 321 -12.21 -14.14 2.23
C ARG A 321 -10.88 -13.71 1.62
N LEU A 322 -10.86 -12.61 0.86
CA LEU A 322 -9.64 -12.03 0.30
C LEU A 322 -8.60 -11.77 1.40
N MET A 323 -8.99 -11.00 2.42
CA MET A 323 -8.11 -10.61 3.53
C MET A 323 -7.60 -11.80 4.33
N LYS A 324 -8.40 -12.86 4.50
CA LYS A 324 -7.96 -14.09 5.17
C LYS A 324 -6.87 -14.80 4.36
N ILE A 325 -7.06 -14.95 3.05
CA ILE A 325 -6.08 -15.60 2.16
C ILE A 325 -4.75 -14.85 2.22
N THR A 326 -4.79 -13.54 2.06
CA THR A 326 -3.59 -12.71 1.99
C THR A 326 -2.91 -12.59 3.34
N ASP A 327 -3.66 -12.56 4.45
CA ASP A 327 -3.08 -12.51 5.79
C ASP A 327 -2.33 -13.81 6.15
N GLU A 328 -2.93 -14.97 5.85
CA GLU A 328 -2.39 -16.28 6.23
C GLU A 328 -1.25 -16.74 5.33
N TYR A 329 -1.25 -16.35 4.05
CA TYR A 329 -0.30 -16.87 3.06
C TYR A 329 0.59 -15.78 2.43
N GLY A 330 0.14 -14.54 2.42
CA GLY A 330 0.82 -13.41 1.78
C GLY A 330 1.69 -12.57 2.71
N ALA A 331 2.21 -13.13 3.81
CA ALA A 331 2.98 -12.39 4.82
C ALA A 331 2.16 -11.28 5.50
N GLY A 332 0.95 -11.58 5.97
CA GLY A 332 0.19 -10.67 6.81
C GLY A 332 0.61 -10.69 8.28
N ILE A 333 -0.24 -10.13 9.14
CA ILE A 333 -0.02 -10.09 10.59
C ILE A 333 -0.12 -11.48 11.22
N ALA A 334 -0.93 -12.39 10.65
CA ALA A 334 -1.12 -13.74 11.19
C ALA A 334 0.17 -14.57 11.23
N THR A 335 1.13 -14.26 10.34
CA THR A 335 2.40 -14.98 10.23
C THR A 335 3.59 -14.09 10.58
N SER A 336 3.37 -12.98 11.31
CA SER A 336 4.40 -12.00 11.62
C SER A 336 5.19 -11.54 10.36
N TYR A 337 4.46 -11.32 9.28
CA TYR A 337 4.96 -10.89 7.97
C TYR A 337 5.89 -11.89 7.27
N VAL A 338 5.80 -13.18 7.61
CA VAL A 338 6.58 -14.25 6.97
C VAL A 338 5.76 -14.95 5.90
N THR A 339 6.37 -15.22 4.75
CA THR A 339 5.84 -16.07 3.68
C THR A 339 6.97 -16.90 3.03
N SER A 340 6.62 -17.77 2.09
CA SER A 340 7.54 -18.59 1.29
C SER A 340 6.90 -18.95 -0.05
N GLY A 341 7.65 -19.50 -0.99
CA GLY A 341 7.11 -19.97 -2.26
C GLY A 341 5.97 -20.99 -2.09
N ALA A 342 6.04 -21.86 -1.09
CA ALA A 342 4.97 -22.81 -0.79
C ALA A 342 3.68 -22.13 -0.30
N MET A 343 3.80 -21.13 0.58
CA MET A 343 2.65 -20.36 1.06
C MET A 343 2.03 -19.53 -0.06
N LEU A 344 2.85 -18.86 -0.87
CA LEU A 344 2.40 -18.07 -2.01
C LEU A 344 1.70 -18.94 -3.07
N LYS A 345 2.20 -20.15 -3.35
CA LYS A 345 1.50 -21.12 -4.20
C LYS A 345 0.09 -21.39 -3.66
N LYS A 346 -0.05 -21.60 -2.35
CA LYS A 346 -1.38 -21.80 -1.74
C LYS A 346 -2.26 -20.56 -1.86
N ALA A 347 -1.70 -19.37 -1.70
CA ALA A 347 -2.42 -18.12 -1.93
C ALA A 347 -2.98 -18.06 -3.36
N PHE A 348 -2.18 -18.38 -4.38
CA PHE A 348 -2.63 -18.35 -5.77
C PHE A 348 -3.75 -19.36 -6.08
N GLU A 349 -3.69 -20.57 -5.52
CA GLU A 349 -4.80 -21.54 -5.63
C GLU A 349 -6.11 -20.94 -5.10
N LEU A 350 -6.07 -20.33 -3.92
CA LEU A 350 -7.25 -19.76 -3.26
C LEU A 350 -7.74 -18.48 -3.94
N LEU A 351 -6.83 -17.63 -4.42
CA LEU A 351 -7.15 -16.43 -5.18
C LEU A 351 -7.71 -16.77 -6.57
N GLY A 352 -7.26 -17.87 -7.19
CA GLY A 352 -7.83 -18.39 -8.44
C GLY A 352 -9.32 -18.72 -8.27
N MET A 353 -9.67 -19.49 -7.24
CA MET A 353 -11.08 -19.76 -6.92
C MET A 353 -11.85 -18.48 -6.55
N LEU A 354 -11.23 -17.55 -5.82
CA LEU A 354 -11.88 -16.28 -5.49
C LEU A 354 -12.13 -15.40 -6.73
N ARG A 355 -11.25 -15.47 -7.74
CA ARG A 355 -11.42 -14.80 -9.04
C ARG A 355 -12.60 -15.40 -9.81
N GLU A 356 -12.74 -16.72 -9.83
CA GLU A 356 -13.94 -17.38 -10.39
C GLU A 356 -15.21 -16.94 -9.66
N ASP A 357 -15.19 -16.90 -8.33
CA ASP A 357 -16.33 -16.46 -7.51
C ASP A 357 -16.62 -14.95 -7.66
N SER A 358 -15.64 -14.14 -8.08
CA SER A 358 -15.83 -12.71 -8.34
C SER A 358 -16.85 -12.47 -9.47
N GLU A 359 -16.96 -13.40 -10.42
CA GLU A 359 -17.95 -13.38 -11.50
C GLU A 359 -19.38 -13.58 -10.99
N LYS A 360 -19.53 -14.04 -9.75
CA LYS A 360 -20.80 -14.28 -9.05
C LYS A 360 -21.00 -13.31 -7.88
N MET A 361 -20.32 -12.16 -7.86
CA MET A 361 -20.62 -11.14 -6.86
C MET A 361 -22.05 -10.60 -7.03
N ALA A 362 -22.72 -10.26 -5.92
CA ALA A 362 -24.10 -9.78 -5.94
C ALA A 362 -24.30 -8.49 -5.12
N ALA A 363 -24.88 -7.47 -5.75
CA ALA A 363 -25.16 -6.16 -5.15
C ALA A 363 -26.67 -5.86 -5.14
N GLY A 364 -27.24 -5.63 -3.96
CA GLY A 364 -28.65 -5.30 -3.77
C GLY A 364 -28.95 -3.80 -3.87
N ASP A 365 -27.92 -2.95 -3.74
CA ASP A 365 -28.01 -1.51 -3.90
C ASP A 365 -26.75 -0.92 -4.55
N LEU A 366 -26.75 0.40 -4.79
CA LEU A 366 -25.62 1.10 -5.40
C LEU A 366 -24.37 1.15 -4.52
N HIS A 367 -24.52 1.10 -3.20
CA HIS A 367 -23.39 1.07 -2.28
C HIS A 367 -22.67 -0.28 -2.35
N GLU A 368 -23.42 -1.37 -2.35
CA GLU A 368 -22.86 -2.70 -2.55
C GLU A 368 -22.29 -2.89 -3.95
N LEU A 369 -22.85 -2.23 -4.97
CA LEU A 369 -22.27 -2.23 -6.31
C LEU A 369 -20.88 -1.58 -6.32
N LEU A 370 -20.74 -0.44 -5.63
CA LEU A 370 -19.43 0.19 -5.40
C LEU A 370 -18.47 -0.78 -4.69
N ARG A 371 -18.93 -1.42 -3.60
CA ARG A 371 -18.10 -2.36 -2.82
C ARG A 371 -17.70 -3.60 -3.62
N ALA A 372 -18.56 -4.10 -4.51
CA ALA A 372 -18.25 -5.23 -5.39
C ALA A 372 -17.04 -4.89 -6.29
N TRP A 373 -17.09 -3.75 -6.98
CA TRP A 373 -16.01 -3.30 -7.86
C TRP A 373 -14.74 -2.94 -7.09
N GLU A 374 -14.84 -2.27 -5.94
CA GLU A 374 -13.68 -2.02 -5.09
C GLU A 374 -13.00 -3.32 -4.65
N ASN A 375 -13.77 -4.36 -4.32
CA ASN A 375 -13.20 -5.64 -3.90
C ASN A 375 -12.59 -6.42 -5.06
N TYR A 376 -13.15 -6.29 -6.27
CA TYR A 376 -12.50 -6.76 -7.50
C TYR A 376 -11.14 -6.08 -7.71
N HIS A 377 -11.06 -4.76 -7.51
CA HIS A 377 -9.80 -4.02 -7.57
C HIS A 377 -8.79 -4.45 -6.49
N ARG A 378 -9.27 -4.76 -5.28
CA ARG A 378 -8.40 -5.30 -4.22
C ARG A 378 -7.81 -6.66 -4.60
N LEU A 379 -8.63 -7.54 -5.19
CA LEU A 379 -8.18 -8.84 -5.70
C LEU A 379 -7.10 -8.67 -6.77
N GLY A 380 -7.35 -7.88 -7.82
CA GLY A 380 -6.40 -7.66 -8.90
C GLY A 380 -5.07 -7.08 -8.40
N THR A 381 -5.14 -6.13 -7.47
CA THR A 381 -3.96 -5.48 -6.89
C THR A 381 -3.12 -6.47 -6.08
N VAL A 382 -3.74 -7.24 -5.17
CA VAL A 382 -2.98 -8.14 -4.30
C VAL A 382 -2.44 -9.34 -5.07
N GLU A 383 -3.10 -9.78 -6.14
CA GLU A 383 -2.53 -10.80 -7.02
C GLU A 383 -1.22 -10.32 -7.66
N SER A 384 -1.18 -9.10 -8.20
CA SER A 384 0.05 -8.50 -8.74
C SER A 384 1.15 -8.41 -7.67
N HIS A 385 0.78 -7.95 -6.47
CA HIS A 385 1.69 -7.89 -5.32
C HIS A 385 2.33 -9.25 -4.98
N LEU A 386 1.52 -10.30 -4.84
CA LEU A 386 2.02 -11.63 -4.50
C LEU A 386 2.83 -12.25 -5.64
N ARG A 387 2.50 -11.99 -6.91
CA ARG A 387 3.28 -12.45 -8.07
C ARG A 387 4.69 -11.87 -8.07
N HIS A 388 4.83 -10.59 -7.74
CA HIS A 388 6.13 -9.96 -7.61
C HIS A 388 6.93 -10.53 -6.43
N ILE A 389 6.30 -10.78 -5.27
CA ILE A 389 6.97 -11.42 -4.14
C ILE A 389 7.41 -12.84 -4.51
N GLN A 390 6.57 -13.62 -5.17
CA GLN A 390 6.89 -14.98 -5.61
C GLN A 390 8.11 -15.00 -6.53
N PHE A 391 8.17 -14.05 -7.47
CA PHE A 391 9.26 -13.93 -8.43
C PHE A 391 10.57 -13.50 -7.78
N ARG A 392 10.54 -12.56 -6.83
CA ARG A 392 11.74 -12.07 -6.13
C ARG A 392 12.23 -13.08 -5.10
N GLU A 393 13.35 -13.74 -5.38
CA GLU A 393 13.98 -14.74 -4.51
C GLU A 393 15.01 -14.11 -3.55
N GLU A 394 14.55 -13.13 -2.77
CA GLU A 394 15.29 -12.49 -1.67
C GLU A 394 14.32 -11.82 -0.69
N SER A 395 14.83 -11.37 0.47
CA SER A 395 14.09 -10.54 1.42
C SER A 395 14.63 -9.11 1.41
N ARG A 396 14.20 -8.32 0.43
CA ARG A 396 14.63 -6.92 0.22
C ARG A 396 14.19 -5.96 1.34
N TYR A 397 13.03 -6.22 1.94
CA TYR A 397 12.39 -5.31 2.90
C TYR A 397 12.08 -6.01 4.24
N PRO A 398 13.09 -6.55 4.93
CA PRO A 398 12.90 -7.22 6.22
C PRO A 398 12.23 -6.25 7.20
N GLY A 399 11.16 -6.71 7.85
CA GLY A 399 10.30 -5.90 8.71
C GLY A 399 9.06 -5.33 8.03
N PHE A 400 9.00 -5.37 6.69
CA PHE A 400 7.76 -5.25 5.92
C PHE A 400 7.25 -6.63 5.49
N TYR A 401 8.13 -7.51 5.01
CA TYR A 401 7.89 -8.94 4.87
C TYR A 401 9.21 -9.73 4.88
N TYR A 402 9.11 -11.04 5.04
CA TYR A 402 10.22 -12.00 4.95
C TYR A 402 9.84 -13.15 4.02
N ARG A 403 10.71 -13.49 3.06
CA ARG A 403 10.69 -14.75 2.31
C ARG A 403 11.54 -15.74 3.08
N ALA A 404 10.93 -16.62 3.87
CA ALA A 404 11.69 -17.54 4.73
C ALA A 404 12.57 -18.53 3.95
N ASP A 405 12.21 -18.82 2.69
CA ASP A 405 13.01 -19.60 1.74
C ASP A 405 14.17 -18.80 1.12
N PHE A 406 14.20 -17.47 1.29
CA PHE A 406 15.22 -16.53 0.81
C PHE A 406 15.35 -15.31 1.77
N ASP A 407 15.88 -15.52 2.98
CA ASP A 407 15.70 -14.62 4.13
C ASP A 407 16.59 -13.36 4.15
N LEU A 408 17.54 -13.24 3.22
CA LEU A 408 18.46 -12.10 3.15
C LEU A 408 18.36 -11.34 1.83
N VAL A 409 18.96 -10.15 1.83
CA VAL A 409 19.14 -9.33 0.63
C VAL A 409 20.21 -9.95 -0.26
N ASP A 410 19.95 -10.04 -1.56
CA ASP A 410 20.87 -10.51 -2.58
C ASP A 410 21.17 -9.38 -3.57
N GLU A 411 22.20 -8.59 -3.23
CA GLU A 411 22.69 -7.51 -4.10
C GLU A 411 23.21 -8.02 -5.45
N LYS A 412 23.71 -9.26 -5.52
CA LYS A 412 24.35 -9.78 -6.73
C LYS A 412 23.31 -10.10 -7.80
N ASN A 413 22.21 -10.74 -7.42
CA ASN A 413 21.22 -11.23 -8.39
C ASN A 413 19.95 -10.37 -8.43
N TRP A 414 19.66 -9.58 -7.40
CA TRP A 414 18.36 -8.93 -7.21
C TRP A 414 18.43 -7.41 -6.99
N LYS A 415 19.58 -6.78 -7.23
CA LYS A 415 19.70 -5.32 -7.35
C LYS A 415 19.12 -4.82 -8.68
N CYS A 416 17.82 -5.01 -8.84
CA CYS A 416 17.02 -4.65 -10.00
C CYS A 416 15.58 -4.39 -9.56
N PHE A 417 14.81 -3.73 -10.42
CA PHE A 417 13.36 -3.69 -10.26
C PHE A 417 12.75 -5.03 -10.70
N VAL A 418 11.67 -5.42 -10.03
CA VAL A 418 10.79 -6.48 -10.56
C VAL A 418 9.59 -5.79 -11.17
N ASN A 419 9.35 -6.10 -12.44
CA ASN A 419 8.25 -5.57 -13.21
C ASN A 419 7.33 -6.72 -13.66
N SER A 420 6.08 -6.39 -13.96
CA SER A 420 5.15 -7.34 -14.55
C SER A 420 4.27 -6.69 -15.61
N LYS A 421 3.72 -7.52 -16.48
CA LYS A 421 2.73 -7.10 -17.47
C LYS A 421 1.67 -8.18 -17.60
N PHE A 422 0.41 -7.78 -17.53
CA PHE A 422 -0.73 -8.62 -17.84
C PHE A 422 -1.09 -8.46 -19.32
N ASP A 423 -1.24 -9.57 -20.02
CA ASP A 423 -1.74 -9.60 -21.40
C ASP A 423 -3.27 -9.75 -21.35
N PRO A 424 -4.05 -8.70 -21.69
CA PRO A 424 -5.51 -8.75 -21.61
C PRO A 424 -6.16 -9.72 -22.61
N GLU A 425 -5.50 -10.02 -23.73
CA GLU A 425 -6.04 -10.92 -24.75
C GLU A 425 -5.85 -12.38 -24.31
N LYS A 426 -4.66 -12.71 -23.81
CA LYS A 426 -4.33 -14.08 -23.34
C LYS A 426 -4.73 -14.35 -21.90
N LYS A 427 -4.96 -13.30 -21.11
CA LYS A 427 -5.18 -13.34 -19.66
C LYS A 427 -3.99 -13.96 -18.91
N GLU A 428 -2.79 -13.68 -19.39
CA GLU A 428 -1.53 -14.23 -18.86
C GLU A 428 -0.67 -13.16 -18.19
N TRP A 429 0.07 -13.57 -17.17
CA TRP A 429 1.02 -12.70 -16.47
C TRP A 429 2.44 -13.01 -16.90
N SER A 430 3.21 -11.96 -17.19
CA SER A 430 4.66 -12.00 -17.26
C SER A 430 5.24 -11.23 -16.09
N VAL A 431 6.24 -11.78 -15.41
CA VAL A 431 7.01 -11.11 -14.35
C VAL A 431 8.48 -11.23 -14.70
N PHE A 432 9.21 -10.13 -14.66
CA PHE A 432 10.57 -10.04 -15.17
C PHE A 432 11.40 -9.00 -14.41
N LYS A 433 12.73 -9.07 -14.57
CA LYS A 433 13.67 -8.08 -14.01
C LYS A 433 13.81 -6.88 -14.93
N LYS A 434 14.00 -5.70 -14.36
CA LYS A 434 14.37 -4.48 -15.07
C LYS A 434 15.53 -3.80 -14.38
N ASP A 435 16.53 -3.39 -15.13
CA ASP A 435 17.81 -2.98 -14.56
C ASP A 435 17.70 -1.70 -13.73
N TYR A 436 18.37 -1.72 -12.58
CA TYR A 436 18.66 -0.54 -11.79
C TYR A 436 19.93 0.13 -12.31
N ILE A 437 19.84 1.42 -12.62
CA ILE A 437 20.95 2.26 -13.07
C ILE A 437 21.07 3.38 -12.05
N GLN A 438 22.21 3.45 -11.37
CA GLN A 438 22.50 4.52 -10.43
C GLN A 438 22.72 5.82 -11.20
N ILE A 439 21.98 6.86 -10.82
CA ILE A 439 22.09 8.21 -11.39
C ILE A 439 22.76 9.15 -10.38
N ILE A 440 22.35 9.08 -9.12
CA ILE A 440 22.89 9.91 -8.04
C ILE A 440 24.04 9.14 -7.39
N PRO A 441 25.25 9.72 -7.30
CA PRO A 441 26.37 9.09 -6.58
C PRO A 441 26.10 9.07 -5.07
N ASP A 442 26.80 8.16 -4.37
CA ASP A 442 26.68 7.97 -2.91
C ASP A 442 27.18 9.16 -2.09
#